data_AF-A0A0F8WUB2-F1
#
_entry.id   AF-A0A0F8WUB2-F1
#
_cell.length_a   1.000
_cell.length_b   1.000
_cell.length_c   1.000
_cell.angle_alpha   90.00
_cell.angle_beta   90.00
_cell.angle_gamma   90.00
#
_symmetry.space_group_name_H-M   'P 1'
#
loop_
_entity.id
_entity.type
_entity.pdbx_description
1 polymer ?
#
loop_
_entity_poly.entity_id
_entity_poly.type
_entity_poly.pdbx_seq_one_letter_code
_entity_poly.pdbx_strand_id
1 'polypeptide(L)'
;MATGTLDPSTPKEMVASVRSPTHRHLNPFVITERPEEKQLGISARQLSVKDFVLLKTSGPVSTFARVWLVRPQDEKAKRDKVYALKILRKADVIKLKQVEHVRNERRTLADVSGHPFITTLIASFSDSQSLYML
;
A
#
# COMPACT_ATOMS: atom_id res chain seq x y z
N MET A 1 -61.19 16.38 39.77
CA MET A 1 -60.71 15.86 38.47
C MET A 1 -59.71 16.88 37.92
N ALA A 2 -58.47 16.46 37.65
CA ALA A 2 -57.32 17.25 37.17
C ALA A 2 -57.65 18.01 35.86
N THR A 3 -57.38 19.30 35.64
CA THR A 3 -56.14 20.12 35.57
C THR A 3 -55.12 19.73 34.50
N GLY A 4 -54.97 20.59 33.49
CA GLY A 4 -53.67 21.19 33.13
C GLY A 4 -52.96 20.68 31.88
N THR A 5 -53.04 21.44 30.80
CA THR A 5 -52.17 21.41 29.61
C THR A 5 -50.75 21.88 29.93
N LEU A 6 -49.71 21.19 29.43
CA LEU A 6 -48.31 21.66 29.35
C LEU A 6 -47.62 21.10 28.08
N ASP A 7 -47.19 22.01 27.20
CA ASP A 7 -46.05 21.89 26.26
C ASP A 7 -44.79 22.43 27.00
N PRO A 8 -43.51 22.44 26.53
CA PRO A 8 -42.83 21.87 25.36
C PRO A 8 -41.43 21.23 25.64
N SER A 9 -40.77 20.70 24.59
CA SER A 9 -39.30 20.58 24.41
C SER A 9 -38.40 20.07 25.56
N THR A 10 -37.90 18.82 25.49
CA THR A 10 -36.59 18.40 26.08
C THR A 10 -36.13 17.07 25.43
N PRO A 11 -34.83 16.85 25.18
CA PRO A 11 -34.34 15.76 24.34
C PRO A 11 -34.33 14.43 25.08
N LYS A 12 -34.60 13.34 24.35
CA LYS A 12 -34.53 11.97 24.89
C LYS A 12 -33.08 11.59 25.17
N GLU A 13 -32.68 11.67 26.44
CA GLU A 13 -31.47 11.01 26.93
C GLU A 13 -31.60 9.48 26.85
N MET A 14 -30.78 8.91 25.97
CA MET A 14 -29.77 7.89 26.27
C MET A 14 -30.10 6.83 27.33
N VAL A 15 -30.54 5.64 26.89
CA VAL A 15 -30.18 4.37 27.56
C VAL A 15 -29.94 3.29 26.49
N ALA A 16 -28.82 3.39 25.77
CA ALA A 16 -28.31 2.25 25.02
C ALA A 16 -27.39 1.45 25.95
N SER A 17 -27.85 0.24 26.29
CA SER A 17 -27.16 -0.78 27.07
C SER A 17 -25.66 -0.83 26.79
N VAL A 18 -24.87 -0.58 27.83
CA VAL A 18 -23.43 -0.87 27.89
C VAL A 18 -23.25 -2.37 27.64
N ARG A 19 -22.91 -2.74 26.40
CA ARG A 19 -22.34 -4.05 26.12
C ARG A 19 -20.85 -3.96 26.40
N SER A 20 -20.43 -4.66 27.44
CA SER A 20 -19.03 -4.83 27.86
C SER A 20 -18.13 -5.14 26.66
N PRO A 21 -16.91 -4.59 26.59
CA PRO A 21 -15.98 -4.92 25.52
C PRO A 21 -15.50 -6.35 25.71
N THR A 22 -16.10 -7.29 25.00
CA THR A 22 -15.55 -8.63 24.83
C THR A 22 -14.16 -8.46 24.25
N HIS A 23 -13.16 -8.96 24.96
CA HIS A 23 -11.76 -9.00 24.57
C HIS A 23 -11.67 -9.57 23.15
N ARG A 24 -11.60 -8.70 22.15
CA ARG A 24 -11.43 -9.09 20.75
C ARG A 24 -10.09 -9.79 20.69
N HIS A 25 -10.11 -11.11 20.68
CA HIS A 25 -8.95 -11.89 20.33
C HIS A 25 -8.53 -11.41 18.93
N LEU A 26 -7.44 -10.64 18.86
CA LEU A 26 -6.93 -10.12 17.61
C LEU A 26 -6.53 -11.34 16.77
N ASN A 27 -7.29 -11.61 15.72
CA ASN A 27 -6.90 -12.62 14.75
C ASN A 27 -5.62 -12.12 14.08
N PRO A 28 -4.48 -12.82 14.22
CA PRO A 28 -3.20 -12.40 13.65
C PRO A 28 -3.21 -12.38 12.10
N PHE A 29 -4.30 -12.86 11.49
CA PHE A 29 -4.51 -12.90 10.05
C PHE A 29 -5.35 -11.72 9.51
N VAL A 30 -5.87 -10.84 10.37
CA VAL A 30 -6.59 -9.64 9.93
C VAL A 30 -5.58 -8.52 9.76
N ILE A 31 -5.03 -8.41 8.55
CA ILE A 31 -4.29 -7.22 8.13
C ILE A 31 -5.32 -6.09 8.11
N THR A 32 -5.28 -5.23 9.12
CA THR A 32 -6.11 -4.02 9.16
C THR A 32 -5.77 -3.23 7.91
N GLU A 33 -6.72 -3.06 6.99
CA GLU A 33 -6.53 -2.20 5.82
C GLU A 33 -6.07 -0.83 6.33
N ARG A 34 -4.87 -0.41 5.93
CA ARG A 34 -4.36 0.94 6.16
C ARG A 34 -4.66 1.75 4.90
N PRO A 35 -5.76 2.52 4.84
CA PRO A 35 -6.18 3.19 3.62
C PRO A 35 -5.23 4.32 3.20
N GLU A 36 -4.30 4.70 4.10
CA GLU A 36 -3.48 5.91 4.02
C GLU A 36 -2.09 5.70 3.40
N GLU A 37 -1.78 4.49 2.88
CA GLU A 37 -0.44 4.14 2.39
C GLU A 37 -0.20 4.39 0.89
N LYS A 38 -1.24 4.81 0.15
CA LYS A 38 -1.23 4.78 -1.32
C LYS A 38 -0.48 5.92 -2.00
N GLN A 39 -0.02 6.93 -1.27
CA GLN A 39 0.70 8.06 -1.88
C GLN A 39 1.97 8.37 -1.11
N LEU A 40 3.11 8.10 -1.73
CA LEU A 40 4.44 8.51 -1.25
C LEU A 40 4.64 10.03 -1.22
N GLY A 41 3.60 10.84 -1.46
CA GLY A 41 3.72 12.29 -1.64
C GLY A 41 4.47 12.71 -2.91
N ILE A 42 5.01 11.74 -3.66
CA ILE A 42 5.75 11.97 -4.90
C ILE A 42 4.78 11.76 -6.06
N SER A 43 4.63 12.77 -6.92
CA SER A 43 3.88 12.63 -8.16
C SER A 43 4.46 11.45 -8.95
N ALA A 44 3.64 10.41 -9.19
CA ALA A 44 4.05 9.19 -9.90
C ALA A 44 4.66 9.46 -11.29
N ARG A 45 4.50 10.68 -11.82
CA ARG A 45 5.07 11.13 -13.10
C ARG A 45 6.58 11.45 -13.06
N GLN A 46 7.24 11.50 -11.90
CA GLN A 46 8.67 11.87 -11.81
C GLN A 46 9.53 10.97 -10.90
N LEU A 47 9.04 9.81 -10.49
CA LEU A 47 9.82 8.90 -9.65
C LEU A 47 11.09 8.41 -10.36
N SER A 48 12.22 8.52 -9.66
CA SER A 48 13.53 8.03 -10.07
C SER A 48 14.10 7.09 -9.03
N VAL A 49 15.04 6.23 -9.44
CA VAL A 49 15.80 5.37 -8.52
C VAL A 49 16.54 6.19 -7.46
N LYS A 50 16.92 7.44 -7.80
CA LYS A 50 17.62 8.36 -6.90
C LYS A 50 16.79 8.76 -5.67
N ASP A 51 15.47 8.69 -5.77
CA ASP A 51 14.56 9.03 -4.68
C ASP A 51 14.52 7.94 -3.59
N PHE A 52 15.31 6.87 -3.76
CA PHE A 52 15.33 5.71 -2.88
C PHE A 52 16.74 5.43 -2.35
N VAL A 53 16.82 5.20 -1.06
CA VAL A 53 18.01 4.69 -0.38
C VAL A 53 17.93 3.17 -0.34
N LEU A 54 18.92 2.49 -0.92
CA LEU A 54 19.07 1.05 -0.85
C LEU A 54 19.46 0.63 0.57
N LEU A 55 18.62 -0.16 1.24
CA LEU A 55 18.92 -0.72 2.56
C LEU A 55 19.60 -2.09 2.44
N LYS A 56 19.05 -2.96 1.60
CA LYS A 56 19.56 -4.31 1.38
C LYS A 56 19.09 -4.83 0.04
N THR A 57 19.94 -5.57 -0.66
CA THR A 57 19.47 -6.40 -1.77
C THR A 57 18.83 -7.65 -1.19
N SER A 58 17.51 -7.81 -1.36
CA SER A 58 16.94 -9.16 -1.36
C SER A 58 17.62 -9.88 -2.52
N GLY A 59 17.98 -11.15 -2.36
CA GLY A 59 18.72 -11.89 -3.39
C GLY A 59 18.02 -11.90 -4.76
N PRO A 60 18.59 -12.59 -5.76
CA PRO A 60 17.90 -12.77 -7.04
C PRO A 60 16.52 -13.39 -6.78
N VAL A 61 15.45 -12.69 -7.16
CA VAL A 61 14.07 -13.18 -6.98
C VAL A 61 13.66 -14.03 -8.18
N SER A 62 14.25 -13.77 -9.34
CA SER A 62 14.14 -14.59 -10.54
C SER A 62 15.41 -14.41 -11.38
N THR A 63 15.60 -15.23 -12.41
CA THR A 63 16.73 -15.16 -13.35
C THR A 63 16.89 -13.77 -13.99
N PHE A 64 15.81 -12.99 -14.09
CA PHE A 64 15.75 -11.70 -14.77
C PHE A 64 15.30 -10.52 -13.88
N ALA A 65 15.04 -10.76 -12.59
CA ALA A 65 14.53 -9.75 -11.68
C ALA A 65 15.31 -9.73 -10.37
N ARG A 66 15.69 -8.53 -9.95
CA ARG A 66 16.29 -8.26 -8.65
C ARG A 66 15.30 -7.48 -7.80
N VAL A 67 15.31 -7.70 -6.49
CA VAL A 67 14.48 -6.91 -5.56
C VAL A 67 15.40 -6.23 -4.55
N TRP A 68 15.22 -4.93 -4.43
CA TRP A 68 15.92 -4.11 -3.46
C TRP A 68 14.96 -3.76 -2.34
N LEU A 69 15.37 -3.98 -1.09
CA LEU A 69 14.73 -3.36 0.05
C LEU A 69 15.20 -1.91 0.11
N VAL A 70 14.28 -0.98 -0.09
CA VAL A 70 14.56 0.45 -0.20
C VAL A 70 13.75 1.25 0.81
N ARG A 71 14.18 2.48 1.05
CA ARG A 71 13.46 3.50 1.80
C ARG A 71 13.41 4.79 0.97
N PRO A 72 12.32 5.56 0.98
CA PRO A 72 12.31 6.88 0.35
C PRO A 72 13.40 7.79 0.95
N GLN A 73 14.05 8.60 0.12
CA GLN A 73 15.09 9.52 0.59
C GLN A 73 14.52 10.72 1.35
N ASP A 74 13.29 11.15 1.04
CA ASP A 74 12.67 12.31 1.67
C ASP A 74 12.40 12.06 3.16
N GLU A 75 12.97 12.91 4.02
CA GLU A 75 12.85 12.82 5.48
C GLU A 75 11.43 13.06 6.00
N LYS A 76 10.58 13.73 5.21
CA LYS A 76 9.17 13.95 5.55
C LYS A 76 8.32 12.71 5.31
N ALA A 77 8.75 11.82 4.42
CA ALA A 77 8.13 10.52 4.24
C ALA A 77 8.51 9.63 5.42
N LYS A 78 7.52 9.14 6.17
CA LYS A 78 7.64 8.28 7.37
C LYS A 78 8.91 7.41 7.31
N ARG A 79 9.99 7.83 7.99
CA ARG A 79 11.34 7.23 7.94
C ARG A 79 11.36 5.73 8.22
N ASP A 80 10.33 5.18 8.84
CA ASP A 80 10.26 3.76 9.20
C ASP A 80 9.67 2.86 8.10
N LYS A 81 9.17 3.43 7.00
CA LYS A 81 8.63 2.62 5.91
C LYS A 81 9.72 2.12 4.98
N VAL A 82 9.70 0.80 4.78
CA VAL A 82 10.56 0.09 3.84
C VAL A 82 9.69 -0.50 2.74
N TYR A 83 10.24 -0.52 1.53
CA TYR A 83 9.55 -0.97 0.33
C TYR A 83 10.42 -1.95 -0.44
N ALA A 84 9.79 -2.79 -1.25
CA ALA A 84 10.47 -3.71 -2.15
C ALA A 84 10.46 -3.11 -3.57
N LEU A 85 11.61 -2.65 -4.05
CA LEU A 85 11.78 -2.16 -5.41
C LEU A 85 12.21 -3.32 -6.31
N LYS A 86 11.29 -3.82 -7.13
CA LYS A 86 11.59 -4.81 -8.18
C LYS A 86 12.22 -4.12 -9.38
N ILE A 87 13.35 -4.64 -9.83
CA ILE A 87 14.18 -4.09 -10.90
C ILE A 87 14.32 -5.15 -11.99
N LEU A 88 13.94 -4.80 -13.21
CA LEU A 88 14.06 -5.65 -14.39
C LEU A 88 14.90 -4.94 -15.45
N ARG A 89 15.98 -5.56 -15.93
CA ARG A 89 16.80 -5.00 -17.02
C ARG A 89 16.08 -5.18 -18.35
N LYS A 90 15.91 -4.10 -19.11
CA LYS A 90 15.20 -4.13 -20.41
C LYS A 90 15.86 -5.10 -21.40
N ALA A 91 17.19 -5.13 -21.43
CA ALA A 91 17.95 -6.06 -22.26
C ALA A 91 17.60 -7.53 -21.95
N ASP A 92 17.53 -7.90 -20.67
CA ASP A 92 17.20 -9.28 -20.25
C ASP A 92 15.73 -9.61 -20.53
N VAL A 93 14.82 -8.66 -20.29
CA VAL A 93 13.39 -8.82 -20.59
C VAL A 93 13.17 -9.08 -22.08
N ILE A 94 13.88 -8.36 -22.96
CA ILE A 94 13.79 -8.56 -24.42
C ILE A 94 14.43 -9.89 -24.82
N LYS A 95 15.66 -10.15 -24.37
CA LYS A 95 16.43 -11.37 -24.69
C LYS A 95 15.66 -12.64 -24.32
N LEU A 96 14.97 -12.63 -23.18
CA LEU A 96 14.21 -13.76 -22.66
C LEU A 96 12.73 -13.76 -23.10
N LYS A 97 12.33 -12.86 -24.00
CA LYS A 97 10.95 -12.72 -24.52
C LYS A 97 9.89 -12.55 -23.42
N GLN A 98 10.23 -11.81 -22.35
CA GLN A 98 9.38 -11.60 -21.17
C GLN A 98 8.57 -10.30 -21.21
N VAL A 99 8.49 -9.61 -22.36
CA VAL A 99 7.83 -8.30 -22.46
C VAL A 99 6.36 -8.35 -22.06
N GLU A 100 5.62 -9.35 -22.56
CA GLU A 100 4.19 -9.51 -22.25
C GLU A 100 3.98 -9.92 -20.78
N HIS A 101 4.79 -10.83 -20.27
CA HIS A 101 4.76 -11.24 -18.86
C HIS A 101 4.92 -10.04 -17.92
N VAL A 102 5.86 -9.14 -18.19
CA VAL A 102 6.08 -7.94 -17.38
C VAL A 102 4.90 -6.95 -17.49
N ARG A 103 4.29 -6.81 -18.67
CA ARG A 103 3.09 -5.98 -18.86
C ARG A 103 1.90 -6.53 -18.08
N ASN A 104 1.68 -7.84 -18.16
CA ASN A 104 0.60 -8.52 -17.46
C ASN A 104 0.80 -8.43 -15.94
N GLU A 105 2.02 -8.66 -15.45
CA GLU A 105 2.33 -8.51 -14.02
C GLU A 105 1.97 -7.10 -13.51
N ARG A 106 2.44 -6.05 -14.21
CA ARG A 106 2.12 -4.66 -13.84
C ARG A 106 0.62 -4.40 -13.83
N ARG A 107 -0.11 -4.92 -14.84
CA ARG A 107 -1.56 -4.73 -14.97
C ARG A 107 -2.30 -5.43 -13.85
N THR A 108 -2.03 -6.72 -13.64
CA THR A 108 -2.68 -7.51 -12.58
C THR A 108 -2.46 -6.89 -11.21
N LEU A 109 -1.23 -6.48 -10.88
CA LEU A 109 -0.93 -5.83 -9.59
C LEU A 109 -1.62 -4.47 -9.41
N ALA A 110 -1.83 -3.72 -10.50
CA ALA A 110 -2.60 -2.49 -10.46
C ALA A 110 -4.10 -2.76 -10.23
N ASP A 111 -4.65 -3.78 -10.89
CA ASP A 111 -6.07 -4.13 -10.82
C ASP A 111 -6.48 -4.69 -9.44
N VAL A 112 -5.58 -5.44 -8.77
CA VAL A 112 -5.84 -6.05 -7.45
C VAL A 112 -5.31 -5.23 -6.26
N SER A 113 -4.94 -3.97 -6.50
CA SER A 113 -4.37 -3.08 -5.49
C SER A 113 -5.30 -2.89 -4.28
N GLY A 114 -4.78 -3.14 -3.07
CA GLY A 114 -5.53 -3.04 -1.81
C GLY A 114 -6.01 -4.38 -1.25
N HIS A 115 -5.82 -5.48 -1.97
CA HIS A 115 -6.17 -6.80 -1.46
C HIS A 115 -5.22 -7.23 -0.31
N PRO A 116 -5.72 -7.71 0.84
CA PRO A 116 -4.91 -7.98 2.03
C PRO A 116 -3.83 -9.04 1.83
N PHE A 117 -4.03 -10.00 0.91
CA PHE A 117 -3.09 -11.09 0.65
C PHE A 117 -2.21 -10.91 -0.57
N ILE A 118 -2.35 -9.79 -1.29
CA ILE A 118 -1.58 -9.52 -2.51
C ILE A 118 -0.76 -8.25 -2.31
N THR A 119 0.50 -8.30 -2.72
CA THR A 119 1.34 -7.10 -2.71
C THR A 119 0.70 -6.01 -3.57
N THR A 120 0.61 -4.81 -3.01
CA THR A 120 0.09 -3.65 -3.72
C THR A 120 1.20 -2.95 -4.48
N LEU A 121 1.01 -2.73 -5.78
CA LEU A 121 1.89 -1.89 -6.60
C LEU A 121 1.62 -0.42 -6.25
N ILE A 122 2.60 0.24 -5.66
CA ILE A 122 2.53 1.66 -5.29
C ILE A 122 2.82 2.54 -6.50
N ALA A 123 3.88 2.19 -7.25
CA ALA A 123 4.28 2.93 -8.43
C ALA A 123 5.07 2.05 -9.41
N SER A 124 5.08 2.46 -10.68
CA SER A 124 5.96 1.86 -11.69
C SER A 124 6.60 2.94 -12.55
N PHE A 125 7.90 2.86 -12.76
CA PHE A 125 8.67 3.81 -13.56
C PHE A 125 9.77 3.09 -14.35
N SER A 126 10.45 3.81 -15.23
CA SER A 126 11.55 3.25 -16.02
C SER A 126 12.59 4.30 -16.35
N ASP A 127 13.84 3.87 -16.52
CA ASP A 127 14.90 4.67 -17.11
C ASP A 127 15.36 4.08 -18.46
N SER A 128 16.51 4.51 -18.98
CA SER A 128 17.05 3.99 -20.24
C SER A 128 17.37 2.49 -20.22
N GLN A 129 17.69 1.90 -19.06
CA GLN A 129 18.21 0.53 -18.92
C GLN A 129 17.22 -0.44 -18.27
N SER A 130 16.38 0.05 -17.36
CA SER A 130 15.61 -0.78 -16.42
C SER A 130 14.17 -0.32 -16.24
N LEU A 131 13.33 -1.27 -15.87
CA LEU A 131 11.96 -1.10 -15.39
C LEU A 131 11.95 -1.29 -13.87
N TYR A 132 11.12 -0.49 -13.21
CA TYR A 132 11.01 -0.43 -11.76
C TYR A 132 9.55 -0.57 -11.34
N MET A 133 9.30 -1.43 -10.34
CA MET A 133 8.01 -1.59 -9.69
C MET A 133 8.21 -1.50 -8.18
N LEU A 134 7.51 -0.57 -7.55
CA LEU A 134 7.58 -0.26 -6.13
C LEU A 134 6.31 -0.70 -5.41
#